data_AF-A0A4Q5LP52-F1
#
_entry.id   AF-A0A4Q5LP52-F1
#
_cell.length_a   1.000
_cell.length_b   1.000
_cell.length_c   1.000
_cell.angle_alpha   90.00
_cell.angle_beta   90.00
_cell.angle_gamma   90.00
#
_symmetry.space_group_name_H-M   'P 1'
#
loop_
_entity.id
_entity.type
_entity.pdbx_description
1 polymer ?
#
loop_
_entity_poly.entity_id
_entity_poly.type
_entity_poly.pdbx_seq_one_letter_code
_entity_poly.pdbx_strand_id
1 'polypeptide(L)'
;MEKFIPYQTLLQEKKEKGEIIYYIDLLLTFEWRNKRDTIIARDKKRCTSCKNEATILDRFGKAFRPPTKEEKREYIDGFLKEMNVKETKSINGADFYNFYKDLYFPVEIPFDEFIFLHVHHTYYIIDKLPWDYPQDALITLCHKFHKEIHLNNQIPVYLDDDKSESIKLTVCNKCNGSGYIPEYNYYMNGICFDCNGYKYNELVIR
;
A
#
# COMPACT_ATOMS: atom_id res chain seq x y z
N MET A 1 -3.45 -14.33 -9.92
CA MET A 1 -4.36 -14.19 -8.77
C MET A 1 -3.66 -14.78 -7.57
N GLU A 2 -3.40 -13.98 -6.53
CA GLU A 2 -2.90 -14.52 -5.26
C GLU A 2 -3.94 -15.46 -4.68
N LYS A 3 -3.53 -16.71 -4.45
CA LYS A 3 -4.41 -17.75 -3.93
C LYS A 3 -4.36 -17.68 -2.41
N PHE A 4 -5.32 -16.99 -1.81
CA PHE A 4 -5.51 -17.01 -0.36
C PHE A 4 -6.00 -18.39 0.06
N ILE A 5 -5.45 -18.90 1.17
CA ILE A 5 -5.82 -20.19 1.76
C ILE A 5 -6.11 -20.04 3.26
N PRO A 6 -6.89 -20.92 3.89
CA PRO A 6 -7.04 -20.93 5.33
C PRO A 6 -5.70 -21.26 6.03
N TYR A 7 -5.46 -20.71 7.21
CA TYR A 7 -4.23 -20.98 7.98
C TYR A 7 -4.03 -22.46 8.27
N GLN A 8 -5.11 -23.20 8.56
CA GLN A 8 -5.04 -24.65 8.78
C GLN A 8 -4.59 -25.41 7.52
N THR A 9 -5.01 -24.96 6.34
CA THR A 9 -4.56 -25.52 5.07
C THR A 9 -3.08 -25.22 4.84
N LEU A 10 -2.63 -23.99 5.12
CA LEU A 10 -1.22 -23.62 5.06
C LEU A 10 -0.36 -24.53 5.96
N LEU A 11 -0.79 -24.73 7.21
CA LEU A 11 -0.11 -25.61 8.17
C LEU A 11 0.03 -27.03 7.64
N GLN A 12 -1.07 -27.59 7.11
CA GLN A 12 -1.08 -28.94 6.55
C GLN A 12 -0.15 -29.06 5.34
N GLU A 13 -0.28 -28.18 4.34
CA GLU A 13 0.51 -28.24 3.12
C GLU A 13 2.02 -28.10 3.39
N LYS A 14 2.39 -27.19 4.31
CA LYS A 14 3.79 -26.96 4.68
C LYS A 14 4.36 -28.14 5.45
N LYS A 15 3.59 -28.71 6.40
CA LYS A 15 3.97 -29.91 7.15
C LYS A 15 4.18 -31.12 6.24
N GLU A 16 3.26 -31.36 5.30
CA GLU A 16 3.34 -32.49 4.35
C GLU A 16 4.59 -32.40 3.45
N LYS A 17 5.02 -31.18 3.11
CA LYS A 17 6.22 -30.92 2.31
C LYS A 17 7.51 -30.81 3.13
N GLY A 18 7.43 -30.81 4.46
CA GLY A 18 8.58 -30.53 5.33
C GLY A 18 9.11 -29.10 5.19
N GLU A 19 8.27 -28.15 4.82
CA GLU A 19 8.63 -26.75 4.63
C GLU A 19 8.37 -25.91 5.89
N ILE A 20 9.21 -24.90 6.10
CA ILE A 20 9.01 -23.89 7.14
C ILE A 20 7.90 -22.91 6.71
N ILE A 21 7.10 -22.47 7.67
CA ILE A 21 6.13 -21.39 7.51
C ILE A 21 6.85 -20.07 7.78
N TYR A 22 6.89 -19.21 6.77
CA TYR A 22 7.44 -17.87 6.91
C TYR A 22 6.33 -16.89 7.29
N TYR A 23 6.71 -15.77 7.93
CA TYR A 23 5.76 -14.72 8.31
C TYR A 23 4.88 -14.25 7.13
N ILE A 24 5.44 -14.19 5.93
CA ILE A 24 4.70 -13.83 4.72
C ILE A 24 3.62 -14.85 4.35
N ASP A 25 3.83 -16.15 4.58
CA ASP A 25 2.84 -17.18 4.31
C ASP A 25 1.58 -16.90 5.15
N LEU A 26 1.77 -16.41 6.38
CA LEU A 26 0.69 -15.95 7.24
C LEU A 26 -0.05 -14.74 6.64
N LEU A 27 0.63 -13.82 5.96
CA LEU A 27 -0.02 -12.68 5.31
C LEU A 27 -0.82 -13.06 4.05
N LEU A 28 -0.64 -14.28 3.54
CA LEU A 28 -1.41 -14.82 2.40
C LEU A 28 -2.62 -15.65 2.86
N THR A 29 -2.94 -15.67 4.16
CA THR A 29 -4.08 -16.42 4.67
C THR A 29 -5.39 -15.62 4.63
N PHE A 30 -6.53 -16.31 4.67
CA PHE A 30 -7.84 -15.66 4.78
C PHE A 30 -8.00 -14.90 6.10
N GLU A 31 -7.41 -15.42 7.18
CA GLU A 31 -7.46 -14.83 8.51
C GLU A 31 -6.81 -13.45 8.52
N TRP A 32 -5.62 -13.32 7.93
CA TRP A 32 -4.98 -12.02 7.78
C TRP A 32 -5.76 -11.10 6.85
N ARG A 33 -6.24 -11.60 5.70
CA ARG A 33 -7.03 -10.80 4.77
C ARG A 33 -8.28 -10.22 5.44
N ASN A 34 -9.03 -11.03 6.16
CA ASN A 34 -10.23 -10.61 6.87
C ASN A 34 -9.92 -9.59 7.97
N LYS A 35 -8.83 -9.82 8.73
CA LYS A 35 -8.35 -8.85 9.72
C LYS A 35 -7.99 -7.52 9.06
N ARG A 36 -7.20 -7.57 7.98
CA ARG A 36 -6.75 -6.40 7.23
C ARG A 36 -7.94 -5.58 6.72
N ASP A 37 -8.92 -6.24 6.12
CA ASP A 37 -10.12 -5.59 5.59
C ASP A 37 -10.93 -4.93 6.72
N THR A 38 -11.04 -5.59 7.88
CA THR A 38 -11.69 -5.05 9.09
C THR A 38 -10.99 -3.77 9.59
N ILE A 39 -9.65 -3.78 9.68
CA ILE A 39 -8.88 -2.62 10.16
C ILE A 39 -8.96 -1.46 9.16
N ILE A 40 -8.83 -1.72 7.86
CA ILE A 40 -8.95 -0.70 6.82
C ILE A 40 -10.36 -0.10 6.81
N ALA A 41 -11.40 -0.92 7.00
CA ALA A 41 -12.78 -0.44 7.10
C ALA A 41 -13.00 0.43 8.36
N ARG A 42 -12.49 0.00 9.52
CA ARG A 42 -12.51 0.78 10.77
C ARG A 42 -11.87 2.15 10.58
N ASP A 43 -10.73 2.20 9.89
CA ASP A 43 -9.98 3.43 9.60
C ASP A 43 -10.53 4.21 8.41
N LYS A 44 -11.77 3.92 7.98
CA LYS A 44 -12.51 4.61 6.91
C LYS A 44 -11.75 4.62 5.57
N LYS A 45 -11.01 3.55 5.27
CA LYS A 45 -10.20 3.39 4.06
C LYS A 45 -9.21 4.53 3.83
N ARG A 46 -8.66 5.07 4.92
CA ARG A 46 -7.71 6.20 4.90
C ARG A 46 -6.47 5.88 5.73
N CYS A 47 -5.35 6.49 5.33
CA CYS A 47 -4.16 6.52 6.15
C CYS A 47 -4.47 7.25 7.47
N THR A 48 -4.17 6.63 8.61
CA THR A 48 -4.39 7.24 9.93
C THR A 48 -3.46 8.41 10.20
N SER A 49 -2.31 8.49 9.51
CA SER A 49 -1.37 9.62 9.57
C SER A 49 -1.78 10.77 8.64
N CYS A 50 -1.67 10.61 7.31
CA CYS A 50 -1.94 11.69 6.35
C CYS A 50 -3.40 11.85 5.90
N LYS A 51 -4.30 10.95 6.29
CA LYS A 51 -5.72 10.95 5.93
C LYS A 51 -6.06 10.71 4.45
N ASN A 52 -5.05 10.52 3.59
CA ASN A 52 -5.27 10.17 2.19
C ASN A 52 -5.92 8.79 2.03
N GLU A 53 -6.76 8.67 1.01
CA GLU A 53 -7.40 7.42 0.57
C GLU A 53 -6.50 6.63 -0.37
N ALA A 54 -6.81 5.35 -0.56
CA ALA A 54 -6.13 4.54 -1.56
C ALA A 54 -6.46 5.03 -2.98
N THR A 55 -5.46 5.04 -3.86
CA THR A 55 -5.66 5.34 -5.28
C THR A 55 -6.52 4.26 -5.94
N ILE A 56 -7.56 4.68 -6.65
CA ILE A 56 -8.45 3.79 -7.40
C ILE A 56 -7.84 3.55 -8.78
N LEU A 57 -7.58 2.28 -9.10
CA LEU A 57 -7.06 1.85 -10.39
C LEU A 57 -8.19 1.35 -11.29
N ASP A 58 -8.10 1.63 -12.58
CA ASP A 58 -8.96 1.04 -13.60
C ASP A 58 -8.55 -0.41 -13.94
N ARG A 59 -9.25 -1.03 -14.89
CA ARG A 59 -8.97 -2.41 -15.36
C ARG A 59 -7.59 -2.58 -16.00
N PHE A 60 -6.92 -1.49 -16.36
CA PHE A 60 -5.60 -1.47 -16.97
C PHE A 60 -4.51 -1.05 -15.98
N GLY A 61 -4.84 -0.84 -14.70
CA GLY A 61 -3.91 -0.42 -13.66
C GLY A 61 -3.59 1.08 -13.68
N LYS A 62 -4.37 1.89 -14.39
CA LYS A 62 -4.21 3.34 -14.46
C LYS A 62 -5.10 4.05 -13.44
N ALA A 63 -4.63 5.17 -12.92
CA ALA A 63 -5.44 6.04 -12.07
C ALA A 63 -5.59 7.41 -12.72
N PHE A 64 -6.70 8.07 -12.41
CA PHE A 64 -7.04 9.35 -13.00
C PHE A 64 -7.55 10.32 -11.94
N ARG A 65 -7.23 11.59 -12.10
CA ARG A 65 -7.78 12.70 -11.31
C ARG A 65 -8.39 13.77 -12.20
N PRO A 66 -9.29 14.60 -11.67
CA PRO A 66 -9.68 15.83 -12.35
C PRO A 66 -8.46 16.72 -12.62
N PRO A 67 -8.43 17.44 -13.75
CA PRO A 67 -7.38 18.40 -14.06
C PRO A 67 -7.49 19.61 -13.13
N THR A 68 -6.35 20.22 -12.83
CA THR A 68 -6.31 21.54 -12.20
C THR A 68 -6.76 22.62 -13.19
N LYS A 69 -7.03 23.84 -12.69
CA LYS A 69 -7.37 24.99 -13.56
C LYS A 69 -6.24 25.32 -14.55
N GLU A 70 -4.99 25.11 -14.15
CA GLU A 70 -3.81 25.39 -14.96
C GLU A 70 -3.64 24.35 -16.06
N GLU A 71 -3.67 23.06 -15.72
CA GLU A 71 -3.64 21.95 -16.70
C GLU A 71 -4.79 22.06 -17.71
N LYS A 72 -5.98 22.49 -17.25
CA LYS A 72 -7.12 22.75 -18.12
C LYS A 72 -6.85 23.85 -19.15
N ARG A 73 -6.18 24.93 -18.75
CA ARG A 73 -5.81 26.01 -19.66
C ARG A 73 -4.75 25.55 -20.64
N GLU A 74 -3.67 24.94 -20.14
CA GLU A 74 -2.57 24.46 -20.98
C GLU A 74 -3.05 23.48 -22.07
N TYR A 75 -3.96 22.57 -21.72
CA TYR A 75 -4.56 21.65 -22.69
C TYR A 75 -5.36 22.39 -23.77
N ILE A 76 -6.22 23.33 -23.38
CA ILE A 76 -7.04 24.12 -24.31
C ILE A 76 -6.13 24.97 -25.22
N ASP A 77 -5.15 25.65 -24.65
CA ASP A 77 -4.23 26.53 -25.39
C ASP A 77 -3.39 25.73 -26.39
N GLY A 78 -2.88 24.56 -25.96
CA GLY A 78 -2.16 23.62 -26.84
C GLY A 78 -3.04 23.14 -28.00
N PHE A 79 -4.26 22.72 -27.71
CA PHE A 79 -5.22 22.26 -28.72
C PHE A 79 -5.59 23.36 -29.72
N LEU A 80 -5.89 24.58 -29.25
CA LEU A 80 -6.21 25.72 -30.12
C LEU A 80 -5.05 26.08 -31.03
N LYS A 81 -3.82 26.01 -30.51
CA LYS A 81 -2.59 26.23 -31.27
C LYS A 81 -2.41 25.18 -32.37
N GLU A 82 -2.59 23.89 -32.05
CA GLU A 82 -2.49 22.79 -33.02
C GLU A 82 -3.54 22.90 -34.13
N MET A 83 -4.76 23.29 -33.78
CA MET A 83 -5.84 23.49 -34.76
C MET A 83 -5.69 24.77 -35.60
N ASN A 84 -4.66 25.60 -35.35
CA ASN A 84 -4.46 26.92 -35.96
C ASN A 84 -5.70 27.82 -35.83
N VAL A 85 -6.48 27.63 -34.77
CA VAL A 85 -7.66 28.44 -34.45
C VAL A 85 -7.14 29.69 -33.77
N LYS A 86 -7.02 30.78 -34.53
CA LYS A 86 -6.75 32.10 -33.95
C LYS A 86 -7.87 32.42 -32.97
N GLU A 87 -7.50 32.82 -31.76
CA GLU A 87 -8.40 33.23 -30.67
C GLU A 87 -9.65 33.89 -31.25
N THR A 88 -10.81 33.28 -30.97
CA THR A 88 -12.13 33.81 -31.33
C THR A 88 -12.39 33.97 -32.84
N LYS A 89 -12.60 32.85 -33.56
CA LYS A 89 -13.55 32.89 -34.70
C LYS A 89 -14.59 31.81 -34.52
N SER A 90 -15.82 32.27 -34.26
CA SER A 90 -17.02 31.47 -34.43
C SER A 90 -17.04 30.88 -35.84
N ILE A 91 -16.84 29.58 -35.97
CA ILE A 91 -17.13 28.88 -37.22
C ILE A 91 -18.64 28.62 -37.16
N ASN A 92 -19.41 29.23 -38.06
CA ASN A 92 -20.87 29.10 -38.15
C ASN A 92 -21.65 29.49 -36.86
N GLY A 93 -21.17 30.49 -36.10
CA GLY A 93 -21.87 30.99 -34.91
C GLY A 93 -21.72 30.13 -33.65
N ALA A 94 -20.98 29.02 -33.71
CA ALA A 94 -20.61 28.26 -32.52
C ALA A 94 -19.37 28.88 -31.87
N ASP A 95 -19.46 29.23 -30.59
CA ASP A 95 -18.30 29.65 -29.79
C ASP A 95 -17.50 28.40 -29.37
N PHE A 96 -16.52 28.06 -30.20
CA PHE A 96 -15.66 26.89 -30.02
C PHE A 96 -14.93 26.90 -28.67
N TYR A 97 -14.52 28.08 -28.17
CA TYR A 97 -13.88 28.19 -26.87
C TYR A 97 -14.85 27.78 -25.75
N ASN A 98 -16.08 28.27 -25.82
CA ASN A 98 -17.13 27.90 -24.87
C ASN A 98 -17.56 26.42 -24.99
N PHE A 99 -17.38 25.77 -26.14
CA PHE A 99 -17.64 24.34 -26.29
C PHE A 99 -16.55 23.48 -25.61
N TYR A 100 -15.27 23.79 -25.84
CA TYR A 100 -14.16 23.00 -25.29
C TYR A 100 -13.85 23.32 -23.83
N LYS A 101 -14.23 24.51 -23.32
CA LYS A 101 -14.06 24.82 -21.89
C LYS A 101 -14.82 23.84 -20.98
N ASP A 102 -15.88 23.21 -21.46
CA ASP A 102 -16.71 22.30 -20.65
C ASP A 102 -16.36 20.82 -20.88
N LEU A 103 -15.39 20.54 -21.77
CA LEU A 103 -14.91 19.18 -21.99
C LEU A 103 -14.21 18.65 -20.74
N TYR A 104 -14.68 17.52 -20.22
CA TYR A 104 -14.02 16.80 -19.14
C TYR A 104 -12.93 15.91 -19.73
N PHE A 105 -11.68 16.17 -19.37
CA PHE A 105 -10.57 15.29 -19.66
C PHE A 105 -9.88 14.91 -18.34
N PRO A 106 -9.76 13.62 -18.01
CA PRO A 106 -9.04 13.18 -16.82
C PRO A 106 -7.52 13.28 -17.03
N VAL A 107 -6.78 13.58 -15.97
CA VAL A 107 -5.32 13.53 -15.94
C VAL A 107 -4.89 12.19 -15.34
N GLU A 108 -4.06 11.44 -16.06
CA GLU A 108 -3.47 10.20 -15.56
C GLU A 108 -2.54 10.53 -14.38
N ILE A 109 -2.72 9.83 -13.26
CA ILE A 109 -1.87 9.99 -12.08
C ILE A 109 -0.59 9.18 -12.32
N PRO A 110 0.60 9.76 -12.13
CA PRO A 110 1.85 9.01 -12.19
C PRO A 110 1.90 7.86 -11.17
N PHE A 111 2.53 6.74 -11.53
CA PHE A 111 2.58 5.56 -10.66
C PHE A 111 3.24 5.84 -9.29
N ASP A 112 4.25 6.70 -9.26
CA ASP A 112 4.95 7.14 -8.05
C ASP A 112 4.07 7.98 -7.10
N GLU A 113 2.95 8.50 -7.59
CA GLU A 113 1.93 9.18 -6.78
C GLU A 113 0.84 8.22 -6.26
N PHE A 114 0.86 6.93 -6.64
CA PHE A 114 -0.16 5.97 -6.22
C PHE A 114 -0.11 5.74 -4.71
N ILE A 115 -1.27 5.83 -4.06
CA ILE A 115 -1.42 5.62 -2.63
C ILE A 115 -1.95 4.20 -2.40
N PHE A 116 -1.08 3.34 -1.89
CA PHE A 116 -1.47 2.02 -1.36
C PHE A 116 -1.61 2.07 0.17
N LEU A 117 -2.64 1.41 0.71
CA LEU A 117 -2.87 1.27 2.15
C LEU A 117 -2.44 -0.11 2.67
N HIS A 118 -1.72 -0.08 3.78
CA HIS A 118 -1.23 -1.23 4.53
C HIS A 118 -1.76 -1.19 5.96
N VAL A 119 -1.86 -2.36 6.59
CA VAL A 119 -2.09 -2.46 8.03
C VAL A 119 -0.74 -2.65 8.71
N HIS A 120 -0.48 -1.82 9.71
CA HIS A 120 0.74 -1.76 10.48
C HIS A 120 0.48 -2.21 11.91
N HIS A 121 1.32 -3.12 12.42
CA HIS A 121 1.35 -3.47 13.83
C HIS A 121 2.15 -2.42 14.61
N THR A 122 1.52 -1.83 15.63
CA THR A 122 2.16 -0.85 16.52
C THR A 122 3.12 -1.49 17.53
N TYR A 123 3.04 -2.81 17.70
CA TYR A 123 3.98 -3.64 18.45
C TYR A 123 3.91 -5.09 17.95
N TYR A 124 4.93 -5.89 18.26
CA TYR A 124 4.92 -7.34 18.04
C TYR A 124 5.01 -8.11 19.36
N ILE A 125 4.43 -9.30 19.38
CA ILE A 125 4.56 -10.32 20.43
C ILE A 125 5.15 -11.56 19.75
N ILE A 126 6.14 -12.19 20.39
CA ILE A 126 6.77 -13.41 19.89
C ILE A 126 5.72 -14.51 19.67
N ASP A 127 5.86 -15.26 18.57
CA ASP A 127 4.99 -16.37 18.14
C ASP A 127 3.49 -16.03 17.96
N LYS A 128 3.12 -14.75 18.04
CA LYS A 128 1.73 -14.31 17.86
C LYS A 128 1.39 -14.14 16.38
N LEU A 129 0.31 -14.76 15.95
CA LEU A 129 -0.15 -14.69 14.56
C LEU A 129 -0.59 -13.26 14.19
N PRO A 130 -0.40 -12.82 12.93
CA PRO A 130 -0.70 -11.45 12.51
C PRO A 130 -2.12 -10.98 12.84
N TRP A 131 -3.12 -11.88 12.79
CA TRP A 131 -4.53 -11.56 13.00
C TRP A 131 -5.01 -11.63 14.46
N ASP A 132 -4.20 -12.21 15.37
CA ASP A 132 -4.57 -12.41 16.79
C ASP A 132 -4.37 -11.16 17.66
N TYR A 133 -3.86 -10.08 17.08
CA TYR A 133 -3.67 -8.82 17.78
C TYR A 133 -5.02 -8.13 18.05
N PRO A 134 -5.17 -7.41 19.17
CA PRO A 134 -6.33 -6.57 19.40
C PRO A 134 -6.39 -5.45 18.34
N GLN A 135 -7.57 -4.86 18.13
CA GLN A 135 -7.74 -3.90 17.04
C GLN A 135 -6.86 -2.66 17.20
N ASP A 136 -6.73 -2.15 18.42
CA ASP A 136 -5.92 -0.98 18.77
C ASP A 136 -4.42 -1.17 18.56
N ALA A 137 -3.94 -2.42 18.52
CA ALA A 137 -2.56 -2.75 18.15
C ALA A 137 -2.28 -2.56 16.65
N LEU A 138 -3.31 -2.34 15.83
CA LEU A 138 -3.22 -2.27 14.37
C LEU A 138 -3.72 -0.92 13.87
N ILE A 139 -3.01 -0.32 12.92
CA ILE A 139 -3.40 0.95 12.29
C ILE A 139 -3.24 0.87 10.78
N THR A 140 -4.09 1.59 10.04
CA THR A 140 -3.94 1.74 8.59
C THR A 140 -2.97 2.87 8.27
N LEU A 141 -1.93 2.60 7.48
CA LEU A 141 -0.99 3.59 6.98
C LEU A 141 -0.87 3.47 5.45
N CYS A 142 -0.62 4.58 4.76
CA CYS A 142 -0.19 4.47 3.37
C CYS A 142 1.26 3.99 3.28
N HIS A 143 1.65 3.42 2.14
CA HIS A 143 3.01 2.90 1.90
C HIS A 143 4.12 3.90 2.28
N LYS A 144 3.93 5.21 2.02
CA LYS A 144 4.86 6.27 2.43
C LYS A 144 5.04 6.35 3.95
N PHE A 145 3.95 6.50 4.69
CA PHE A 145 4.01 6.60 6.15
C PHE A 145 4.37 5.27 6.82
N HIS A 146 4.02 4.14 6.20
CA HIS A 146 4.46 2.82 6.63
C HIS A 146 5.98 2.67 6.51
N LYS A 147 6.59 3.18 5.43
CA LYS A 147 8.05 3.20 5.30
C LYS A 147 8.67 4.17 6.32
N GLU A 148 8.10 5.36 6.46
CA GLU A 148 8.59 6.41 7.36
C GLU A 148 8.63 5.96 8.82
N ILE A 149 7.59 5.29 9.32
CA ILE A 149 7.57 4.81 10.70
C ILE A 149 8.67 3.76 10.95
N HIS A 150 8.96 2.89 10.00
CA HIS A 150 10.04 1.91 10.14
C HIS A 150 11.45 2.52 10.00
N LEU A 151 11.58 3.65 9.32
CA LEU A 151 12.85 4.39 9.24
C LEU A 151 13.12 5.21 10.50
N ASN A 152 12.07 5.79 11.10
CA ASN A 152 12.19 6.76 12.17
C ASN A 152 11.92 6.18 13.56
N ASN A 153 11.29 5.00 13.64
CA ASN A 153 10.87 4.40 14.90
C ASN A 153 11.22 2.91 14.93
N GLN A 154 11.68 2.46 16.10
CA GLN A 154 11.75 1.04 16.38
C GLN A 154 10.40 0.58 16.93
N ILE A 155 9.77 -0.39 16.26
CA ILE A 155 8.53 -1.00 16.73
C ILE A 155 8.88 -1.94 17.91
N PRO A 156 8.26 -1.75 19.09
CA PRO A 156 8.56 -2.57 20.26
C PRO A 156 8.12 -4.02 20.05
N VAL A 157 8.91 -4.94 20.61
CA VAL A 157 8.65 -6.38 20.58
C VAL A 157 8.57 -6.88 22.03
N TYR A 158 7.58 -7.70 22.33
CA TYR A 158 7.31 -8.23 23.67
C TYR A 158 7.31 -9.76 23.66
N LEU A 159 7.58 -10.38 24.81
CA LEU A 159 7.54 -11.83 24.96
C LEU A 159 6.11 -12.37 24.93
N ASP A 160 5.18 -11.64 25.53
CA ASP A 160 3.79 -12.06 25.73
C ASP A 160 2.82 -10.88 25.71
N ASP A 161 1.54 -11.17 25.94
CA ASP A 161 0.46 -10.20 25.95
C ASP A 161 0.47 -9.22 27.13
N ASP A 162 1.19 -9.54 28.22
CA ASP A 162 1.31 -8.65 29.38
C ASP A 162 2.15 -7.42 29.04
N LYS A 163 3.02 -7.52 28.02
CA LYS A 163 3.88 -6.42 27.53
C LYS A 163 4.73 -5.81 28.66
N SER A 164 5.08 -6.63 29.66
CA SER A 164 5.83 -6.25 30.85
C SER A 164 7.29 -5.93 30.53
N GLU A 165 7.89 -6.68 29.59
CA GLU A 165 9.27 -6.52 29.17
C GLU A 165 9.38 -6.43 27.64
N SER A 166 10.00 -5.35 27.16
CA SER A 166 10.32 -5.19 25.73
C SER A 166 11.67 -5.83 25.42
N ILE A 167 11.73 -6.61 24.35
CA ILE A 167 12.93 -7.23 23.82
C ILE A 167 13.61 -6.27 22.83
N LYS A 168 14.92 -6.07 22.99
CA LYS A 168 15.71 -5.35 22.00
C LYS A 168 16.17 -6.32 20.91
N LEU A 169 15.54 -6.21 19.74
CA LEU A 169 15.90 -6.96 18.54
C LEU A 169 16.58 -6.05 17.51
N THR A 170 17.49 -6.63 16.74
CA THR A 170 18.21 -5.94 15.67
C THR A 170 17.36 -5.98 14.41
N VAL A 171 16.95 -4.80 13.93
CA VAL A 171 16.22 -4.70 12.66
C VAL A 171 17.08 -5.19 11.50
N CYS A 172 16.44 -5.78 10.50
CA CYS A 172 17.12 -6.18 9.26
C CYS A 172 17.61 -4.94 8.51
N ASN A 173 18.92 -4.87 8.26
CA ASN A 173 19.57 -3.74 7.60
C ASN A 173 19.07 -3.51 6.16
N LYS A 174 18.57 -4.56 5.50
CA LYS A 174 18.12 -4.46 4.11
C LYS A 174 16.72 -3.86 3.96
N CYS A 175 15.82 -4.12 4.91
CA CYS A 175 14.45 -3.58 4.88
C CYS A 175 14.15 -2.57 5.98
N ASN A 176 15.10 -2.32 6.89
CA ASN A 176 14.93 -1.47 8.07
C ASN A 176 13.71 -1.85 8.90
N GLY A 177 13.49 -3.15 9.11
CA GLY A 177 12.37 -3.64 9.91
C GLY A 177 10.99 -3.58 9.25
N SER A 178 10.88 -3.20 7.97
CA SER A 178 9.60 -3.25 7.25
C SER A 178 9.21 -4.68 6.82
N GLY A 179 10.20 -5.56 6.65
CA GLY A 179 10.04 -6.89 6.05
C GLY A 179 9.77 -6.87 4.54
N TYR A 180 9.74 -5.69 3.90
CA TYR A 180 9.31 -5.46 2.52
C TYR A 180 10.20 -4.44 1.80
N ILE A 181 10.52 -4.72 0.54
CA ILE A 181 11.32 -3.90 -0.37
C ILE A 181 10.47 -3.64 -1.63
N PRO A 182 9.87 -2.43 -1.77
CA PRO A 182 8.96 -2.10 -2.87
C PRO A 182 9.55 -2.33 -4.27
N GLU A 183 10.84 -2.10 -4.42
CA GLU A 183 11.59 -2.25 -5.68
C GLU A 183 11.53 -3.68 -6.21
N TYR A 184 11.31 -4.68 -5.33
CA TYR A 184 11.17 -6.08 -5.70
C TYR A 184 9.72 -6.55 -5.72
N ASN A 185 8.71 -5.66 -5.77
CA ASN A 185 7.30 -6.10 -5.75
C ASN A 185 6.95 -7.11 -6.86
N TYR A 186 7.62 -7.03 -8.01
CA TYR A 186 7.47 -7.98 -9.12
C TYR A 186 8.04 -9.38 -8.84
N TYR A 187 8.83 -9.54 -7.77
CA TYR A 187 9.52 -10.77 -7.42
C TYR A 187 9.26 -11.14 -5.95
N MET A 188 8.61 -12.29 -5.74
CA MET A 188 8.11 -12.72 -4.43
C MET A 188 7.32 -11.61 -3.70
N ASN A 189 6.52 -10.81 -4.42
CA ASN A 189 5.71 -9.75 -3.84
C ASN A 189 6.51 -8.78 -2.94
N GLY A 190 7.76 -8.46 -3.29
CA GLY A 190 8.55 -7.45 -2.58
C GLY A 190 9.02 -7.86 -1.19
N ILE A 191 8.98 -9.14 -0.83
CA ILE A 191 9.50 -9.61 0.46
C ILE A 191 10.99 -9.27 0.58
N CYS A 192 11.43 -8.85 1.77
CA CYS A 192 12.86 -8.73 2.04
C CYS A 192 13.51 -10.13 2.09
N PHE A 193 14.29 -10.49 1.07
CA PHE A 193 15.00 -11.77 0.97
C PHE A 193 16.04 -12.02 2.07
N ASP A 194 16.48 -10.97 2.75
CA ASP A 194 17.52 -11.07 3.78
C ASP A 194 16.93 -11.53 5.11
N CYS A 195 15.75 -11.02 5.46
CA CYS A 195 15.04 -11.45 6.67
C CYS A 195 13.82 -12.34 6.39
N ASN A 196 13.56 -12.73 5.15
CA ASN A 196 12.35 -13.46 4.73
C ASN A 196 11.03 -12.85 5.28
N GLY A 197 10.99 -11.51 5.39
CA GLY A 197 9.84 -10.79 5.97
C GLY A 197 9.73 -10.80 7.50
N TYR A 198 10.66 -11.41 8.24
CA TYR A 198 10.68 -11.43 9.72
C TYR A 198 11.06 -10.11 10.38
N LYS A 199 11.54 -9.11 9.62
CA LYS A 199 11.86 -7.73 10.06
C LYS A 199 13.08 -7.62 10.97
N TYR A 200 13.35 -8.62 11.80
CA TYR A 200 14.44 -8.65 12.77
C TYR A 200 15.37 -9.84 12.52
N ASN A 201 16.67 -9.66 12.72
CA ASN A 201 17.69 -10.65 12.39
C ASN A 201 17.60 -11.90 13.27
N GLU A 202 17.23 -11.71 14.54
CA GLU A 202 17.12 -12.77 15.53
C GLU A 202 15.88 -13.67 15.30
N LEU A 203 14.89 -13.20 14.55
CA LEU A 203 13.67 -13.95 14.22
C LEU A 203 13.79 -14.71 12.90
N VAL A 204 14.89 -14.52 12.15
CA VAL A 204 15.14 -15.28 10.94
C VAL A 204 15.50 -16.71 11.36
N ILE A 205 14.55 -17.62 11.24
CA ILE A 205 14.79 -19.05 11.43
C ILE A 205 15.78 -19.49 10.34
N ARG A 206 16.99 -19.88 10.76
CA ARG A 206 18.04 -20.45 9.90
C ARG A 206 17.98 -21.98 9.93
#